data_AF-A0A811RAA2-F1
#
_entry.id   AF-A0A811RAA2-F1
#
_cell.length_a   1.000
_cell.length_b   1.000
_cell.length_c   1.000
_cell.angle_alpha   90.00
_cell.angle_beta   90.00
_cell.angle_gamma   90.00
#
_symmetry.space_group_name_H-M   'P 1'
#
loop_
_entity.id
_entity.type
_entity.pdbx_description
1 polymer ?
#
loop_
_entity_poly.entity_id
_entity_poly.type
_entity_poly.pdbx_seq_one_letter_code
_entity_poly.pdbx_strand_id
1 'polypeptide(L)'
;MAQGKHMELVDAAMADVDEEAVKTAVNVALCCIQHERDMRPSMQNVVDMLQGRVAVNHPAEARRPSSSAVNLSEPHLISQHGAIDMHGG
;
A
#
# COMPACT_ATOMS: atom_id res chain seq x y z
N MET A 1 -11.77 -17.36 -1.97
CA MET A 1 -11.67 -15.98 -2.48
C MET A 1 -12.81 -15.20 -1.87
N ALA A 2 -12.56 -14.38 -0.84
CA ALA A 2 -13.60 -13.58 -0.21
C ALA A 2 -13.87 -12.36 -1.10
N GLN A 3 -14.87 -12.44 -1.96
CA GLN A 3 -15.32 -11.29 -2.75
C GLN A 3 -16.21 -10.39 -1.91
N GLY A 4 -15.95 -9.09 -1.99
CA GLY A 4 -16.97 -8.04 -1.99
C GLY A 4 -17.80 -7.85 -0.73
N LYS A 5 -17.33 -7.00 0.18
CA LYS A 5 -18.17 -6.34 1.18
C LYS A 5 -17.77 -4.87 1.39
N HIS A 6 -17.50 -4.16 0.29
CA HIS A 6 -17.18 -2.72 0.34
C HIS A 6 -18.31 -1.91 0.99
N MET A 7 -19.56 -2.33 0.82
CA MET A 7 -20.73 -1.70 1.43
C MET A 7 -20.76 -1.77 2.96
N GLU A 8 -20.00 -2.66 3.60
CA GLU A 8 -19.87 -2.69 5.07
C GLU A 8 -18.99 -1.57 5.62
N LEU A 9 -18.18 -0.96 4.75
CA LEU A 9 -17.32 0.17 5.10
C LEU A 9 -18.07 1.51 5.03
N VAL A 10 -19.28 1.51 4.47
CA VAL A 10 -20.12 2.70 4.32
C VAL A 10 -20.74 3.03 5.68
N ASP A 11 -20.61 4.30 6.08
CA ASP A 11 -21.22 4.78 7.32
C ASP A 11 -22.75 4.62 7.26
N ALA A 12 -23.35 4.11 8.34
CA ALA A 12 -24.80 3.89 8.42
C ALA A 12 -25.64 5.17 8.27
N ALA A 13 -25.05 6.35 8.49
CA ALA A 13 -25.69 7.64 8.26
C ALA A 13 -25.79 8.03 6.77
N MET A 14 -25.04 7.37 5.87
CA MET A 14 -25.13 7.63 4.43
C MET A 14 -26.31 6.86 3.83
N ALA A 15 -27.26 7.60 3.26
CA ALA A 15 -28.40 7.03 2.52
C ALA A 15 -28.13 7.07 1.01
N ASP A 16 -28.65 6.06 0.29
CA ASP A 16 -28.66 5.98 -1.18
C ASP A 16 -27.26 6.08 -1.83
N VAL A 17 -26.35 5.21 -1.37
CA VAL A 17 -24.95 5.23 -1.81
C VAL A 17 -24.75 4.29 -2.99
N ASP A 18 -24.10 4.78 -4.04
CA ASP A 18 -23.78 3.97 -5.23
C ASP A 18 -22.65 2.97 -4.93
N GLU A 19 -22.91 1.69 -5.18
CA GLU A 19 -21.97 0.60 -4.84
C GLU A 19 -20.65 0.71 -5.62
N GLU A 20 -20.71 1.13 -6.89
CA GLU A 20 -19.50 1.25 -7.72
C GLU A 20 -18.66 2.47 -7.31
N ALA A 21 -19.29 3.57 -6.90
CA ALA A 21 -18.62 4.71 -6.30
C ALA A 21 -17.93 4.32 -4.98
N VAL A 22 -18.59 3.56 -4.11
CA VAL A 22 -18.02 3.04 -2.86
C VAL A 22 -16.81 2.15 -3.16
N LYS A 23 -16.96 1.19 -4.07
CA LYS A 23 -15.88 0.28 -4.47
C LYS A 23 -14.69 1.04 -5.06
N THR A 24 -14.94 2.05 -5.90
CA THR A 24 -13.88 2.91 -6.45
C THR A 24 -13.18 3.68 -5.34
N ALA A 25 -13.93 4.33 -4.45
CA ALA A 25 -13.36 5.09 -3.33
C ALA A 25 -12.51 4.22 -2.40
N VAL A 26 -12.98 3.01 -2.06
CA VAL A 26 -12.21 2.07 -1.24
C VAL A 26 -10.92 1.64 -1.95
N ASN A 27 -10.98 1.29 -3.24
CA ASN A 27 -9.79 0.91 -4.00
C ASN A 27 -8.77 2.05 -4.10
N VAL A 28 -9.24 3.29 -4.32
CA VAL A 28 -8.37 4.48 -4.33
C VAL A 28 -7.76 4.72 -2.95
N ALA A 29 -8.54 4.62 -1.87
CA ALA A 29 -8.06 4.79 -0.51
C ALA A 29 -6.96 3.76 -0.17
N LEU A 30 -7.18 2.49 -0.51
CA LEU A 30 -6.19 1.42 -0.34
C LEU A 30 -4.91 1.72 -1.13
N CYS A 31 -5.03 2.22 -2.36
CA CYS A 31 -3.90 2.63 -3.18
C CYS A 31 -3.08 3.78 -2.54
N CYS A 32 -3.75 4.73 -1.89
CA CYS A 32 -3.12 5.88 -1.24
C CYS A 32 -2.34 5.53 0.04
N ILE A 33 -2.76 4.48 0.76
CA ILE A 33 -2.14 4.06 2.03
C ILE A 33 -1.11 2.92 1.86
N GLN A 34 -0.73 2.58 0.63
CA GLN A 34 0.26 1.53 0.36
C GLN A 34 1.58 1.77 1.09
N HIS A 35 2.21 0.67 1.54
CA HIS A 35 3.47 0.72 2.29
C HIS A 35 4.59 1.38 1.47
N GLU A 36 4.74 0.97 0.22
CA GLU A 36 5.72 1.51 -0.72
C GLU A 36 5.30 2.91 -1.18
N ARG A 37 6.13 3.92 -0.88
CA ARG A 37 5.83 5.33 -1.22
C ARG A 37 5.72 5.55 -2.72
N ASP A 38 6.58 4.90 -3.50
CA ASP A 38 6.65 5.10 -4.96
C ASP A 38 5.45 4.47 -5.69
N MET A 39 4.71 3.58 -5.02
CA MET A 39 3.47 2.98 -5.53
C MET A 39 2.23 3.82 -5.22
N ARG A 40 2.35 4.88 -4.39
CA ARG A 40 1.23 5.77 -4.08
C ARG A 40 0.96 6.70 -5.26
N PRO A 41 -0.31 6.95 -5.60
CA PRO A 41 -0.66 7.84 -6.71
C PRO A 41 -0.37 9.31 -6.36
N SER A 42 -0.11 10.12 -7.40
CA SER A 42 -0.16 11.57 -7.26
C SER A 42 -1.58 12.04 -6.97
N MET A 43 -1.75 13.20 -6.35
CA MET A 43 -3.09 13.77 -6.12
C MET A 43 -3.89 13.96 -7.42
N GLN A 44 -3.22 14.28 -8.52
CA GLN A 44 -3.87 14.37 -9.84
C GLN A 44 -4.45 13.01 -10.25
N ASN A 45 -3.65 11.94 -10.13
CA ASN A 45 -4.12 10.58 -10.44
C ASN A 45 -5.27 10.15 -9.51
N VAL A 46 -5.24 10.54 -8.23
CA VAL A 46 -6.35 10.28 -7.29
C VAL A 46 -7.66 10.88 -7.80
N VAL A 47 -7.63 12.14 -8.24
CA VAL A 47 -8.81 12.81 -8.79
C VAL A 47 -9.27 12.15 -10.09
N ASP A 48 -8.35 11.83 -10.99
CA ASP A 48 -8.68 11.19 -12.26
C ASP A 48 -9.26 9.77 -12.05
N MET A 49 -8.80 9.03 -11.04
CA MET A 49 -9.39 7.75 -10.64
C MET A 49 -10.80 7.91 -10.07
N LEU A 50 -11.03 8.87 -9.17
CA LEU A 50 -12.35 9.13 -8.59
C LEU A 50 -13.36 9.63 -9.61
N GLN A 51 -12.90 10.30 -10.67
CA GLN A 51 -13.74 10.74 -11.80
C GLN A 51 -13.93 9.67 -12.87
N GLY A 52 -13.34 8.48 -12.70
CA GLY A 52 -13.43 7.37 -13.66
C GLY A 52 -12.65 7.60 -14.97
N ARG A 53 -11.74 8.58 -15.00
CA ARG A 53 -10.89 8.86 -16.17
C ARG A 53 -9.73 7.88 -16.30
N VAL A 54 -9.27 7.33 -15.17
CA VAL A 54 -8.16 6.38 -15.08
C VAL A 54 -8.57 5.21 -14.18
N ALA A 55 -8.18 3.98 -14.55
CA ALA A 55 -8.43 2.81 -13.74
C ALA A 55 -7.54 2.79 -12.48
N VAL A 56 -8.07 2.29 -11.36
CA VAL A 56 -7.27 2.09 -10.14
C VAL A 56 -6.32 0.92 -10.35
N ASN A 57 -5.02 1.20 -10.41
CA ASN A 57 -4.01 0.16 -10.44
C ASN A 57 -3.98 -0.52 -9.07
N HIS A 58 -4.54 -1.71 -8.99
CA HIS A 58 -4.39 -2.57 -7.84
C HIS A 58 -2.91 -3.00 -7.84
N PRO A 59 -2.16 -2.81 -6.74
CA PRO A 59 -0.87 -3.47 -6.65
C PRO A 59 -1.16 -4.96 -6.85
N ALA A 60 -0.69 -5.51 -7.97
CA ALA A 60 -0.70 -6.94 -8.18
C ALA A 60 -0.01 -7.50 -6.95
N GLU A 61 -0.81 -8.18 -6.08
CA GLU A 61 -0.42 -8.71 -4.78
C GLU A 61 1.07 -8.99 -4.84
N ALA A 62 1.89 -8.10 -4.23
CA ALA A 62 3.33 -8.08 -4.41
C ALA A 62 3.78 -9.53 -4.30
N ARG A 63 4.09 -10.14 -5.46
CA ARG A 63 4.05 -11.59 -5.66
C ARG A 63 4.73 -12.17 -4.44
N ARG A 64 3.96 -12.72 -3.48
CA ARG A 64 4.56 -13.33 -2.29
C ARG A 64 5.57 -14.27 -2.91
N PRO A 65 6.89 -14.07 -2.78
CA PRO A 65 7.77 -15.14 -3.17
C PRO A 65 7.27 -16.28 -2.31
N SER A 66 6.72 -17.31 -2.95
CA SER A 66 6.35 -18.55 -2.28
C SER A 66 7.58 -18.91 -1.48
N SER A 67 7.56 -18.64 -0.17
CA SER A 67 8.77 -18.63 0.65
C SER A 67 9.07 -20.08 0.96
N SER A 68 9.54 -20.81 -0.05
CA SER A 68 10.26 -22.05 0.12
C SER A 68 11.54 -21.71 0.87
N ALA A 69 11.53 -22.08 2.15
CA ALA A 69 12.67 -22.15 3.06
C ALA A 69 13.49 -20.86 3.23
N VAL A 70 13.24 -20.16 4.35
CA VAL A 70 14.31 -19.43 5.02
C VAL A 70 15.34 -20.46 5.48
N ASN A 71 16.44 -20.62 4.75
CA ASN A 71 17.58 -21.36 5.26
C ASN A 71 18.33 -20.43 6.22
N LEU A 72 18.12 -20.58 7.53
CA LEU A 72 18.93 -19.94 8.55
C LEU A 72 20.28 -20.64 8.61
N SER A 73 21.17 -20.37 7.66
CA SER A 73 22.59 -20.70 7.72
C SER A 73 23.34 -19.99 6.59
N GLU A 74 23.84 -18.77 6.84
CA GLU A 74 25.28 -18.53 6.69
C GLU A 74 25.70 -17.24 7.42
N PRO A 75 26.77 -17.30 8.26
CA PRO A 75 27.24 -16.17 9.05
C PRO A 75 28.36 -15.38 8.34
N HIS A 76 28.49 -14.10 8.72
CA HIS A 76 29.69 -13.22 8.59
C HIS A 76 29.99 -12.62 7.19
N LEU A 77 30.34 -11.33 6.95
CA LEU A 77 31.02 -10.29 7.74
C LEU A 77 31.06 -8.92 6.97
N ILE A 78 31.21 -7.79 7.71
CA ILE A 78 31.69 -6.41 7.33
C ILE A 78 30.60 -5.46 6.75
N SER A 79 30.28 -4.29 7.33
CA SER A 79 31.21 -3.19 7.62
C SER A 79 30.82 -2.35 8.85
N GLN A 80 31.86 -1.98 9.59
CA GLN A 80 31.86 -1.29 10.87
C GLN A 80 31.49 0.19 10.67
N HIS A 81 30.41 0.67 11.30
CA HIS A 81 30.21 2.11 11.45
C HIS A 81 31.24 2.64 12.46
N GLY A 82 32.03 3.62 12.00
CA GLY A 82 33.13 4.22 12.73
C GLY A 82 32.68 4.85 14.04
N ALA A 83 33.51 4.65 15.07
CA ALA A 83 33.50 5.48 16.27
C ALA A 83 33.78 6.93 15.87
N ILE A 84 32.92 7.85 16.30
CA ILE A 84 33.23 9.28 16.26
C ILE A 84 33.66 9.64 17.68
N ASP A 85 34.96 9.81 17.86
CA ASP A 85 35.61 10.28 19.08
C ASP A 85 35.27 11.76 19.27
N MET A 86 34.54 12.11 20.33
CA MET A 86 34.25 13.50 20.67
C MET A 86 35.20 13.93 21.80
N HIS A 87 36.39 14.39 21.44
CA HIS A 87 37.30 15.10 22.34
C HIS A 87 37.57 16.53 21.85
N GLY A 88 37.42 17.49 22.75
CA GLY A 88 37.86 18.89 22.61
C GLY A 88 36.69 19.88 22.55
N GLY A 89 36.60 20.91 23.39
CA GLY A 89 37.50 21.42 24.43
C GLY A 89 36.82 22.56 25.19
#